data_AF-A0A2S2Q7Z6-F1
#
_entry.id   AF-A0A2S2Q7Z6-F1
#
_cell.length_a   1.000
_cell.length_b   1.000
_cell.length_c   1.000
_cell.angle_alpha   90.00
_cell.angle_beta   90.00
_cell.angle_gamma   90.00
#
_symmetry.space_group_name_H-M   'P 1'
#
loop_
_entity.id
_entity.type
_entity.pdbx_description
1 polymer ?
#
loop_
_entity_poly.entity_id
_entity_poly.type
_entity_poly.pdbx_seq_one_letter_code
_entity_poly.pdbx_strand_id
1 'polypeptide(L)'
;MKKDQKMNAHKAKKLKFMDMQSGKLFLKKNHSYYYQVQGQLHITNRKYCYFVVWTPKGICVHKIERDDVFWNNKMEMTLSEFYLDHMLPEICNPQYLKT
;
A
#
# COMPACT_ATOMS: atom_id res chain seq x y z
N MET A 1 17.52 -22.60 8.32
CA MET A 1 17.95 -21.36 9.00
C MET A 1 17.09 -20.09 8.75
N LYS A 2 15.97 -20.07 8.00
CA LYS A 2 15.28 -18.81 7.61
C LYS A 2 13.76 -18.67 7.90
N LYS A 3 13.07 -19.70 8.40
CA LYS A 3 11.61 -19.63 8.69
C LYS A 3 11.30 -19.03 10.06
N ASP A 4 12.13 -19.32 11.05
CA ASP A 4 11.83 -19.02 12.47
C ASP A 4 11.92 -17.53 12.80
N GLN A 5 12.81 -16.77 12.13
CA GLN A 5 12.96 -15.33 12.38
C GLN A 5 11.83 -14.47 11.80
N LYS A 6 11.26 -14.84 10.64
CA LYS A 6 10.10 -14.13 10.06
C LYS A 6 8.87 -14.28 10.95
N MET A 7 8.72 -15.48 11.54
CA MET A 7 7.66 -15.80 12.48
C MET A 7 7.82 -15.02 13.80
N ASN A 8 9.05 -14.84 14.29
CA ASN A 8 9.34 -14.08 15.51
C ASN A 8 9.06 -12.56 15.38
N ALA A 9 9.35 -11.95 14.23
CA ALA A 9 9.05 -10.52 14.01
C ALA A 9 7.55 -10.22 13.88
N HIS A 10 6.78 -11.16 13.31
CA HIS A 10 5.32 -11.08 13.26
C HIS A 10 4.69 -11.34 14.64
N LYS A 11 5.15 -12.35 15.38
CA LYS A 11 4.71 -12.63 16.77
C LYS A 11 5.02 -11.47 17.72
N ALA A 12 6.10 -10.71 17.49
CA ALA A 12 6.43 -9.52 18.25
C ALA A 12 5.56 -8.27 17.91
N LYS A 13 4.53 -8.40 17.05
CA LYS A 13 3.64 -7.31 16.59
C LYS A 13 4.34 -6.10 15.95
N LYS A 14 5.61 -6.21 15.57
CA LYS A 14 6.38 -5.09 15.00
C LYS A 14 6.01 -4.80 13.54
N LEU A 15 5.46 -5.79 12.83
CA LEU A 15 5.08 -5.70 11.41
C LEU A 15 3.56 -5.73 11.27
N LYS A 16 2.88 -4.70 11.78
CA LYS A 16 1.39 -4.62 11.84
C LYS A 16 0.73 -4.68 10.45
N PHE A 17 1.45 -4.26 9.43
CA PHE A 17 1.00 -4.16 8.04
C PHE A 17 1.11 -5.47 7.25
N MET A 18 1.76 -6.50 7.78
CA MET A 18 1.87 -7.81 7.13
C MET A 18 1.11 -8.89 7.88
N ASP A 19 0.56 -9.84 7.13
CA ASP A 19 0.01 -11.10 7.63
C ASP A 19 0.88 -12.28 7.23
N MET A 20 0.94 -13.28 8.10
CA MET A 20 1.62 -14.53 7.80
C MET A 20 0.60 -15.54 7.24
N GLN A 21 0.76 -15.92 5.98
CA GLN A 21 -0.04 -16.97 5.35
C GLN A 21 0.90 -18.06 4.81
N SER A 22 0.67 -19.31 5.20
CA SER A 22 1.46 -20.47 4.73
C SER A 22 2.98 -20.30 4.87
N GLY A 23 3.44 -19.62 5.93
CA GLY A 23 4.87 -19.37 6.19
C GLY A 23 5.53 -18.28 5.34
N LYS A 24 4.76 -17.54 4.54
CA LYS A 24 5.21 -16.33 3.81
C LYS A 24 4.49 -15.11 4.39
N LEU A 25 5.15 -13.95 4.37
CA LEU A 25 4.54 -12.69 4.76
C LEU A 25 3.90 -12.03 3.54
N PHE A 26 2.66 -11.60 3.70
CA PHE A 26 1.84 -10.94 2.71
C PHE A 26 1.45 -9.56 3.23
N LEU A 27 1.31 -8.58 2.32
CA LEU A 27 0.83 -7.27 2.70
C LEU A 27 -0.69 -7.34 2.93
N LYS A 28 -1.16 -6.74 4.03
CA LYS A 28 -2.58 -6.64 4.33
C LYS A 28 -3.28 -5.76 3.30
N LYS A 29 -4.33 -6.29 2.66
CA LYS A 29 -5.15 -5.53 1.70
C LYS A 29 -5.84 -4.31 2.31
N ASN A 30 -6.14 -4.35 3.61
CA ASN A 30 -6.78 -3.25 4.35
C ASN A 30 -5.78 -2.24 4.96
N HIS A 31 -4.48 -2.38 4.70
CA HIS A 31 -3.47 -1.47 5.24
C HIS A 31 -3.10 -0.39 4.21
N SER A 32 -2.76 0.81 4.66
CA SER A 32 -2.46 1.99 3.82
C SER A 32 -1.39 1.72 2.75
N TYR A 33 -0.39 0.89 3.05
CA TYR A 33 0.63 0.48 2.07
C TYR A 33 0.05 -0.26 0.86
N TYR A 34 -1.04 -1.03 1.03
CA TYR A 34 -1.68 -1.70 -0.10
C TYR A 34 -2.35 -0.69 -1.03
N TYR A 35 -3.02 0.33 -0.46
CA TYR A 35 -3.58 1.44 -1.23
C TYR A 35 -2.49 2.21 -2.00
N GLN A 36 -1.35 2.49 -1.37
CA GLN A 36 -0.21 3.14 -2.04
C GLN A 36 0.30 2.30 -3.23
N VAL A 37 0.47 0.99 -3.03
CA VAL A 37 0.90 0.08 -4.10
C VAL A 37 -0.11 0.02 -5.24
N GLN A 38 -1.40 -0.18 -4.94
CA GLN A 38 -2.43 -0.25 -5.97
C GLN A 38 -2.55 1.04 -6.76
N GLY A 39 -2.46 2.19 -6.08
CA GLY A 39 -2.45 3.49 -6.76
C GLY A 39 -1.25 3.67 -7.68
N GLN A 40 -0.05 3.33 -7.22
CA GLN A 40 1.15 3.38 -8.07
C GLN A 40 1.05 2.45 -9.29
N LEU A 41 0.52 1.23 -9.11
CA LEU A 41 0.32 0.27 -10.21
C LEU A 41 -0.69 0.78 -11.24
N HIS A 42 -1.76 1.42 -10.79
CA HIS A 42 -2.78 1.98 -11.67
C HIS A 42 -2.24 3.18 -12.45
N ILE A 43 -1.61 4.15 -11.76
CA ILE A 43 -1.02 5.36 -12.38
C ILE A 43 0.07 5.00 -13.41
N THR A 44 0.93 4.04 -13.08
CA THR A 44 2.04 3.64 -13.97
C THR A 44 1.66 2.59 -15.01
N ASN A 45 0.39 2.17 -15.03
CA ASN A 45 -0.13 1.08 -15.87
C ASN A 45 0.73 -0.21 -15.81
N ARG A 46 1.17 -0.60 -14.61
CA ARG A 46 1.97 -1.80 -14.38
C ARG A 46 1.12 -2.94 -13.84
N LYS A 47 1.45 -4.17 -14.23
CA LYS A 47 0.69 -5.38 -13.83
C LYS A 47 1.00 -5.85 -12.41
N TYR A 48 2.20 -5.56 -11.90
CA TYR A 48 2.63 -5.99 -10.57
C TYR A 48 3.81 -5.15 -10.07
N CYS A 49 4.07 -5.20 -8.76
CA CYS A 49 5.29 -4.71 -8.14
C CYS A 49 5.86 -5.74 -7.15
N TYR A 50 7.12 -5.54 -6.76
CA TYR A 50 7.73 -6.26 -5.64
C TYR A 50 7.76 -5.36 -4.42
N PHE A 51 6.97 -5.71 -3.41
CA PHE A 51 6.99 -5.05 -2.12
C PHE A 51 8.08 -5.70 -1.25
N VAL A 52 9.15 -4.95 -1.01
CA VAL A 52 10.34 -5.45 -0.28
C VAL A 52 10.37 -4.85 1.11
N VAL A 53 10.39 -5.72 2.12
CA VAL A 53 10.59 -5.34 3.52
C VAL A 53 11.95 -5.82 3.97
N TRP A 54 12.84 -4.89 4.26
CA TRP A 54 14.16 -5.17 4.79
C TRP A 54 14.19 -4.97 6.30
N THR A 55 14.88 -5.87 6.98
CA THR A 55 15.25 -5.72 8.40
C THR A 55 16.69 -6.21 8.57
N PRO A 56 17.40 -5.81 9.65
CA PRO A 56 18.71 -6.38 9.96
C PRO A 56 18.71 -7.91 10.11
N LYS A 57 17.55 -8.52 10.37
CA LYS A 57 17.37 -9.97 10.51
C LYS A 57 16.99 -10.67 9.19
N GLY A 58 16.83 -9.94 8.10
CA GLY A 58 16.57 -10.50 6.78
C GLY A 58 15.55 -9.73 5.96
N ILE A 59 15.27 -10.28 4.78
CA ILE A 59 14.45 -9.66 3.74
C ILE A 59 13.19 -10.48 3.49
N CYS A 60 12.07 -9.79 3.30
CA CYS A 60 10.85 -10.34 2.76
C CYS A 60 10.49 -9.63 1.46
N VAL A 61 10.13 -10.42 0.45
CA VAL A 61 9.67 -9.92 -0.85
C VAL A 61 8.27 -10.49 -1.07
N HIS A 62 7.33 -9.61 -1.37
CA HIS A 62 5.95 -9.95 -1.68
C HIS A 62 5.61 -9.38 -3.06
N LYS A 63 5.28 -10.24 -4.03
CA LYS A 63 4.80 -9.83 -5.34
C LYS A 63 3.32 -9.44 -5.20
N ILE A 64 2.99 -8.19 -5.49
CA ILE A 64 1.62 -7.67 -5.46
C ILE A 64 1.19 -7.41 -6.90
N GLU A 65 0.04 -7.94 -7.29
CA GLU A 65 -0.54 -7.73 -8.61
C GLU A 65 -1.53 -6.57 -8.58
N ARG A 66 -1.71 -5.91 -9.73
CA ARG A 66 -2.71 -4.86 -9.90
C ARG A 66 -4.09 -5.47 -9.69
N ASP A 67 -4.89 -4.86 -8.84
CA ASP A 67 -6.23 -5.31 -8.45
C ASP A 67 -7.23 -4.25 -8.93
N ASP A 68 -7.63 -4.35 -10.20
CA ASP A 68 -8.51 -3.37 -10.85
C ASP A 68 -9.91 -3.35 -10.19
N VAL A 69 -10.36 -4.49 -9.66
CA VAL A 69 -11.61 -4.58 -8.89
C VAL A 69 -11.49 -3.79 -7.59
N PHE A 70 -10.37 -3.90 -6.88
CA PHE A 70 -10.12 -3.10 -5.68
C PHE A 70 -10.05 -1.61 -6.01
N TRP A 71 -9.38 -1.23 -7.10
CA TRP A 71 -9.29 0.17 -7.54
C TRP A 71 -10.68 0.78 -7.78
N ASN A 72 -11.48 0.16 -8.66
CA ASN A 72 -12.80 0.65 -9.02
C ASN A 72 -13.74 0.73 -7.80
N ASN A 73 -13.68 -0.27 -6.91
CA ASN A 73 -14.63 -0.37 -5.79
C ASN A 73 -14.22 0.41 -4.53
N LYS A 74 -12.93 0.76 -4.35
CA LYS A 74 -12.41 1.30 -3.08
C LYS A 74 -11.57 2.57 -3.22
N MET A 75 -11.06 2.90 -4.40
CA MET A 75 -10.10 4.00 -4.57
C MET A 75 -10.59 5.08 -5.51
N GLU A 76 -11.10 4.71 -6.69
CA GLU A 76 -11.37 5.64 -7.80
C GLU A 76 -12.29 6.80 -7.39
N MET A 77 -13.44 6.50 -6.78
CA MET A 77 -14.43 7.49 -6.36
C MET A 77 -13.83 8.48 -5.36
N THR A 78 -13.27 7.98 -4.25
CA THR A 78 -12.70 8.84 -3.19
C THR A 78 -11.53 9.69 -3.68
N LEU A 79 -10.69 9.16 -4.57
CA LEU A 79 -9.58 9.93 -5.14
C LEU A 79 -10.08 11.03 -6.09
N SER A 80 -11.13 10.75 -6.86
CA SER A 80 -11.73 11.70 -7.79
C SER A 80 -12.42 12.85 -7.03
N GLU A 81 -13.21 12.53 -6.01
CA GLU A 81 -13.85 13.53 -5.12
C GLU A 81 -12.81 14.37 -4.40
N PHE A 82 -11.75 13.75 -3.86
CA PHE A 82 -10.67 14.50 -3.23
C PHE A 82 -9.99 15.45 -4.22
N TYR A 83 -9.72 15.00 -5.45
CA TYR A 83 -9.10 15.85 -6.46
C TYR A 83 -10.02 17.00 -6.88
N LEU A 84 -11.28 16.71 -7.25
CA LEU A 84 -12.20 17.70 -7.81
C LEU A 84 -12.74 18.68 -6.76
N ASP A 85 -13.07 18.20 -5.57
CA ASP A 85 -13.80 19.00 -4.58
C ASP A 85 -12.87 19.68 -3.57
N HIS A 86 -11.64 19.16 -3.39
CA HIS A 86 -10.71 19.66 -2.38
C HIS A 86 -9.40 20.18 -2.97
N MET A 87 -8.71 19.39 -3.80
CA MET A 87 -7.42 19.85 -4.35
C MET A 87 -7.56 20.87 -5.46
N LEU A 88 -8.44 20.64 -6.43
CA LEU A 88 -8.60 21.49 -7.61
C LEU A 88 -9.00 22.93 -7.22
N PRO A 89 -9.96 23.17 -6.29
CA PRO A 89 -10.28 24.52 -5.85
C PRO A 89 -9.07 25.22 -5.21
N GLU A 90 -8.30 24.52 -4.38
CA GLU A 90 -7.10 25.08 -3.76
C GLU A 90 -5.97 25.36 -4.76
N ILE A 91 -5.86 24.56 -5.83
CA ILE A 91 -4.88 24.82 -6.90
C ILE A 91 -5.28 26.04 -7.74
N CYS A 92 -6.56 26.17 -8.08
CA CYS A 92 -7.07 27.27 -8.90
C CYS A 92 -7.16 28.59 -8.14
N ASN A 93 -7.59 28.55 -6.87
CA ASN A 93 -7.75 29.71 -6.01
C ASN A 93 -7.55 29.32 -4.54
N PRO A 94 -6.30 29.35 -4.03
CA PRO A 94 -5.98 28.94 -2.67
C PRO A 94 -6.77 29.74 -1.63
N GLN A 95 -7.59 29.08 -0.82
CA GLN A 95 -8.38 29.76 0.22
C GLN A 95 -7.82 29.57 1.62
N TYR A 96 -7.18 28.42 1.86
CA TYR A 96 -6.68 28.06 3.21
C TYR A 96 -5.18 28.29 3.36
N LEU A 97 -4.42 28.19 2.27
CA LEU A 97 -2.99 28.49 2.25
C LEU A 97 -2.78 30.00 2.02
N LYS A 98 -3.05 30.81 3.05
CA LYS A 98 -2.64 32.22 3.04
C LYS A 98 -1.13 32.29 3.17
N THR A 99 -0.45 32.69 2.09
CA THR A 99 0.98 33.02 2.09
C THR A 99 1.17 34.47 2.52
#